data_AF-A0A2E6BW02-F1
#
_entry.id   AF-A0A2E6BW02-F1
#
_cell.length_a   1.000
_cell.length_b   1.000
_cell.length_c   1.000
_cell.angle_alpha   90.00
_cell.angle_beta   90.00
_cell.angle_gamma   90.00
#
_symmetry.space_group_name_H-M   'P 1'
#
loop_
_entity.id
_entity.type
_entity.pdbx_description
1 polymer ?
#
loop_
_entity_poly.entity_id
_entity_poly.type
_entity_poly.pdbx_seq_one_letter_code
_entity_poly.pdbx_strand_id
1 'polypeptide(L)' 'MKKLSFLVVFLFMIINNTYAQCAMCKSVVESNMEGGSKIGAGLNDAILFLMAMPYLSLAIIAFVWLRYKKRIKA' A
#
# COMPACT_ATOMS: atom_id res chain seq x y z
N MET A 1 33.79 -8.82 2.33
CA MET A 1 33.22 -7.47 2.08
C MET A 1 32.91 -7.18 0.60
N LYS A 2 33.81 -7.48 -0.34
CA LYS A 2 33.58 -7.23 -1.79
C LYS A 2 32.34 -7.95 -2.37
N LYS A 3 32.10 -9.21 -1.98
CA LYS A 3 30.91 -9.98 -2.41
C LYS A 3 29.59 -9.39 -1.90
N LEU A 4 29.60 -8.87 -0.66
CA LEU A 4 28.41 -8.25 -0.05
C LEU A 4 28.11 -6.90 -0.71
N SER A 5 29.15 -6.11 -0.96
CA SER A 5 29.03 -4.85 -1.71
C SER A 5 28.47 -5.08 -3.13
N PHE A 6 28.93 -6.11 -3.83
CA PHE A 6 28.40 -6.47 -5.14
C PHE A 6 26.93 -6.92 -5.09
N LEU A 7 26.55 -7.72 -4.08
CA LEU A 7 25.18 -8.15 -3.87
C LEU A 7 24.23 -6.96 -3.60
N VAL A 8 24.68 -6.00 -2.80
CA VAL A 8 23.90 -4.80 -2.47
C VAL A 8 23.67 -3.92 -3.71
N VAL A 9 24.70 -3.74 -4.54
CA VAL A 9 24.59 -3.00 -5.81
C VAL A 9 23.66 -3.73 -6.79
N PHE A 10 23.76 -5.06 -6.89
CA PHE A 10 22.88 -5.87 -7.72
C PHE A 10 21.41 -5.78 -7.27
N LEU A 11 21.14 -5.84 -5.97
CA LEU A 11 19.80 -5.68 -5.42
C LEU A 11 19.22 -4.29 -5.73
N PHE A 12 20.02 -3.23 -5.61
CA PHE A 12 19.58 -1.87 -5.97
C PHE A 12 19.24 -1.71 -7.45
N MET A 13 19.94 -2.39 -8.35
CA MET A 13 19.66 -2.41 -9.79
C MET A 13 18.36 -3.16 -10.13
N ILE A 14 17.86 -4.05 -9.27
CA ILE A 14 16.57 -4.73 -9.46
C ILE A 14 15.40 -3.83 -9.05
N ILE A 15 15.63 -2.77 -8.26
CA ILE A 15 14.60 -1.79 -7.86
C ILE A 15 14.31 -0.79 -9.01
N ASN A 16 14.30 -1.27 -10.25
CA ASN A 16 13.91 -0.45 -11.38
C ASN A 16 12.38 -0.34 -11.44
N ASN A 17 11.90 0.89 -11.28
CA ASN A 17 10.58 1.36 -11.65
C ASN A 17 9.40 0.50 -11.17
N THR A 18 9.20 0.48 -9.86
CA THR A 18 7.82 0.45 -9.35
C THR A 18 7.21 1.85 -9.55
N TYR A 19 6.98 2.24 -10.81
CA TYR A 19 5.94 3.22 -11.09
C TYR A 19 4.71 2.72 -10.35
N ALA A 20 4.10 3.54 -9.49
CA ALA A 20 2.86 3.16 -8.85
C ALA A 20 1.87 2.73 -9.95
N GLN A 21 1.67 1.41 -10.08
CA GLN A 21 0.85 0.77 -11.11
C GLN A 21 -0.62 1.22 -11.03
N CYS A 22 -0.96 2.02 -10.03
CA CYS A 22 -2.23 2.69 -9.83
C CYS A 22 -2.68 3.48 -11.07
N ALA A 23 -1.79 4.17 -11.79
CA ALA A 23 -2.18 4.95 -12.97
C ALA A 23 -2.49 4.08 -14.20
N MET A 24 -1.81 2.93 -14.34
CA MET A 24 -1.99 2.01 -15.48
C MET A 24 -3.24 1.14 -15.29
N CYS A 25 -3.49 0.67 -14.07
CA CYS A 25 -4.73 -0.06 -13.76
C CYS A 25 -5.96 0.85 -13.86
N LYS A 26 -5.83 2.14 -13.48
CA LYS A 26 -6.92 3.12 -13.59
C LYS A 26 -7.29 3.41 -15.05
N SER A 27 -6.32 3.66 -15.92
CA SER A 27 -6.62 3.97 -17.33
C SER A 27 -7.23 2.79 -18.09
N VAL A 28 -6.73 1.57 -17.84
CA VAL A 28 -7.31 0.34 -18.42
C VAL A 28 -8.74 0.15 -17.94
N VAL A 29 -9.02 0.40 -16.66
CA VAL A 29 -10.37 0.29 -16.11
C VAL A 29 -11.31 1.36 -16.69
N GLU A 30 -10.88 2.61 -16.80
CA GLU A 30 -11.67 3.69 -17.42
C GLU A 30 -12.01 3.35 -18.89
N SER A 31 -11.04 2.86 -19.68
CA SER A 31 -11.29 2.42 -21.06
C SER A 31 -12.24 1.22 -21.16
N ASN A 32 -12.23 0.30 -20.19
CA ASN A 32 -13.18 -0.81 -20.14
C ASN A 32 -14.61 -0.33 -19.80
N MET A 33 -14.74 0.68 -18.94
CA MET A 33 -16.04 1.26 -18.58
C MET A 33 -16.68 2.03 -19.75
N GLU A 34 -15.89 2.76 -20.54
CA GLU A 34 -16.36 3.43 -21.76
C GLU A 34 -16.86 2.43 -22.83
N GLY A 35 -16.28 1.21 -22.86
CA GLY A 35 -16.73 0.11 -23.72
C GLY A 35 -17.99 -0.63 -23.24
N GLY A 36 -18.62 -0.18 -22.14
CA GLY A 36 -19.84 -0.79 -21.57
C GLY A 36 -19.58 -1.93 -20.58
N SER A 37 -18.33 -2.21 -20.24
CA SER A 37 -17.96 -3.23 -19.24
C SER A 37 -18.04 -2.66 -17.81
N LYS A 38 -18.60 -3.43 -16.86
CA LYS A 38 -18.69 -3.04 -15.44
C LYS A 38 -17.44 -3.41 -14.63
N ILE A 39 -16.43 -3.98 -15.29
CA ILE A 39 -15.14 -4.38 -14.69
C ILE A 39 -14.37 -3.10 -14.36
N GLY A 40 -14.69 -2.48 -13.23
CA GLY A 40 -14.20 -1.15 -12.88
C GLY A 40 -15.05 -0.38 -11.90
N ALA A 41 -16.34 -0.70 -11.81
CA ALA A 41 -17.23 -0.09 -10.84
C ALA A 41 -16.74 -0.41 -9.41
N GLY A 42 -16.53 0.63 -8.60
CA GLY A 42 -16.09 0.50 -7.20
C GLY A 42 -14.58 0.43 -6.98
N LEU A 43 -13.74 0.59 -8.01
CA LEU A 43 -12.28 0.58 -7.84
C LEU A 43 -11.77 1.70 -6.93
N ASN A 44 -12.34 2.91 -7.04
CA ASN A 44 -11.97 4.03 -6.17
C ASN A 44 -12.31 3.76 -4.70
N ASP A 45 -13.42 3.07 -4.43
CA ASP A 45 -13.79 2.66 -3.07
C ASP A 45 -12.80 1.64 -2.51
N ALA A 46 -12.33 0.70 -3.34
CA ALA A 46 -11.29 -0.25 -2.95
C ALA A 46 -9.94 0.43 -2.69
N ILE A 47 -9.56 1.44 -3.48
CA ILE A 47 -8.34 2.23 -3.25
C ILE A 47 -8.46 2.99 -1.93
N LEU A 48 -9.58 3.67 -1.68
CA LEU A 48 -9.85 4.36 -0.42
C LEU A 48 -9.79 3.40 0.78
N PHE A 49 -10.37 2.21 0.64
CA PHE A 49 -10.32 1.16 1.67
C PHE A 49 -8.88 0.72 1.98
N LEU A 50 -8.08 0.43 0.96
CA LEU A 50 -6.67 0.04 1.12
C LEU A 50 -5.82 1.17 1.71
N MET A 51 -6.07 2.42 1.32
CA MET A 51 -5.37 3.58 1.88
C MET A 51 -5.78 3.86 3.34
N ALA A 52 -7.02 3.57 3.74
CA ALA A 52 -7.50 3.78 5.11
C ALA A 52 -6.95 2.75 6.11
N MET A 53 -6.71 1.51 5.66
CA MET A 53 -6.23 0.41 6.49
C MET A 53 -4.97 0.71 7.34
N PRO A 54 -3.87 1.29 6.81
CA PRO A 54 -2.69 1.58 7.62
C PRO A 54 -2.99 2.58 8.76
N TYR A 55 -3.81 3.59 8.51
CA TYR A 55 -4.18 4.57 9.54
C TYR A 55 -5.05 3.96 10.64
N LEU A 56 -6.03 3.13 10.25
CA LEU A 56 -6.87 2.39 11.20
C LEU A 56 -6.04 1.43 12.07
N SER A 57 -5.11 0.70 11.45
CA SER A 57 -4.23 -0.23 12.14
C SER A 57 -3.36 0.48 13.19
N LEU A 58 -2.78 1.63 12.82
CA LEU A 58 -1.99 2.45 13.75
C LEU A 58 -2.85 3.01 14.89
N ALA A 59 -4.06 3.48 14.60
CA ALA A 59 -4.97 3.98 15.63
C ALA A 59 -5.34 2.91 16.66
N ILE A 60 -5.61 1.68 16.23
CA ILE A 60 -5.91 0.54 17.11
C ILE A 60 -4.70 0.23 18.00
N ILE A 61 -3.51 0.13 17.42
CA ILE A 61 -2.27 -0.15 18.18
C ILE A 61 -2.02 0.95 19.22
N ALA A 62 -2.12 2.21 18.83
CA ALA A 62 -1.95 3.35 19.73
C ALA A 62 -2.98 3.33 20.88
N PHE A 63 -4.25 3.04 20.57
CA PHE A 63 -5.30 2.96 21.59
C PHE A 63 -5.04 1.84 22.61
N VAL A 64 -4.70 0.63 22.14
CA VAL A 64 -4.37 -0.51 23.01
C VAL A 64 -3.15 -0.21 23.86
N TRP A 65 -2.10 0.39 23.28
CA TRP A 65 -0.89 0.79 24.00
C TRP A 65 -1.19 1.78 25.13
N LEU A 66 -2.00 2.81 24.86
CA LEU A 66 -2.38 3.80 25.87
C LEU A 66 -3.19 3.18 27.01
N ARG A 67 -4.10 2.24 26.70
CA ARG A 67 -4.86 1.51 27.70
C ARG A 67 -3.96 0.64 28.57
N TYR A 68 -3.02 -0.10 27.96
CA TYR A 68 -2.06 -0.93 28.68
C TYR A 68 -1.16 -0.09 29.60
N LYS A 69 -0.61 1.02 29.09
CA LYS A 69 0.22 1.93 29.88
C LYS A 69 -0.54 2.53 31.08
N LYS A 70 -1.82 2.88 30.91
CA LYS A 70 -2.67 3.38 32.00
C LYS A 70 -2.92 2.30 33.07
N ARG A 71 -2.99 1.02 32.68
CA ARG A 71 -3.19 -0.11 33.60
C ARG A 71 -1.95 -0.47 34.42
N ILE A 72 -0.75 -0.29 33.86
CA ILE A 72 0.51 -0.52 34.59
C ILE A 72 0.81 0.61 35.59
N LYS A 73 0.41 1.85 35.25
CA LYS A 73 0.65 3.02 36.12
C LYS A 73 -0.39 3.20 37.23
N ALA A 74 -1.47 2.42 37.23
CA ALA A 74 -2.46 2.36 38.30
C ALA A 74 -2.11 1.21 39.24
#